data_AF-A0AAD5LQI9-F1
#
_entry.id   AF-A0AAD5LQI9-F1
#
_cell.length_a   1.000
_cell.length_b   1.000
_cell.length_c   1.000
_cell.angle_alpha   90.00
_cell.angle_beta   90.00
_cell.angle_gamma   90.00
#
_symmetry.space_group_name_H-M   'P 1'
#
loop_
_entity.id
_entity.type
_entity.pdbx_description
1 polymer ?
#
loop_
_entity_poly.entity_id
_entity_poly.type
_entity_poly.pdbx_seq_one_letter_code
_entity_poly.pdbx_strand_id
1 'polypeptide(L)'
;MDDVVFTHLQWTIDIDFDARRLVGTAEYSLELKNKDVRSVVLDTHHLSVSRASVDGQDAAFELLPEHEVFGRALVIPITADAKTVKVHYATTDASSGLQWLAKELTAGKTHPYLFTQCQAIHARSIVPGARA
;
A
#
# COMPACT_ATOMS: atom_id res chain seq x y z
N MET A 1 -20.35 6.28 6.07
CA MET A 1 -20.46 5.04 5.27
C MET A 1 -19.59 5.30 4.06
N ASP A 2 -18.57 4.48 3.78
CA ASP A 2 -17.51 4.85 2.84
C ASP A 2 -18.04 5.19 1.45
N ASP A 3 -17.77 6.42 1.01
CA ASP A 3 -18.22 6.94 -0.29
C ASP A 3 -17.35 6.46 -1.47
N VAL A 4 -16.31 5.70 -1.17
CA VAL A 4 -15.42 5.05 -2.14
C VAL A 4 -15.48 3.54 -1.94
N VAL A 5 -15.78 2.80 -3.00
CA VAL A 5 -15.72 1.33 -3.03
C VAL A 5 -14.51 0.92 -3.86
N PHE A 6 -13.66 0.06 -3.31
CA PHE A 6 -12.51 -0.51 -4.01
C PHE A 6 -12.92 -1.86 -4.60
N THR A 7 -12.90 -1.99 -5.92
CA THR A 7 -13.40 -3.19 -6.62
C THR A 7 -12.29 -4.12 -7.11
N HIS A 8 -11.09 -3.58 -7.32
CA HIS A 8 -9.94 -4.36 -7.75
C HIS A 8 -8.63 -3.75 -7.25
N LEU A 9 -7.63 -4.60 -7.02
CA LEU A 9 -6.25 -4.22 -6.77
C LEU A 9 -5.36 -4.93 -7.81
N GLN A 10 -4.72 -4.14 -8.68
CA GLN A 10 -3.59 -4.59 -9.47
C GLN A 10 -2.30 -4.28 -8.70
N TRP A 11 -1.63 -5.33 -8.26
CA TRP A 11 -0.42 -5.24 -7.45
C TRP A 11 0.78 -5.77 -8.24
N THR A 12 1.78 -4.92 -8.46
CA THR A 12 3.02 -5.27 -9.17
C THR A 12 4.18 -4.92 -8.28
N ILE A 13 4.99 -5.92 -7.92
CA ILE A 13 6.09 -5.77 -6.96
C ILE A 13 7.35 -6.50 -7.42
N ASP A 14 8.47 -5.88 -7.14
CA ASP A 14 9.78 -6.51 -7.10
C ASP A 14 10.12 -6.87 -5.65
N ILE A 15 10.66 -8.08 -5.45
CA ILE A 15 11.09 -8.58 -4.15
C ILE A 15 12.62 -8.47 -4.08
N ASP A 16 13.11 -7.52 -3.28
CA ASP A 16 14.53 -7.28 -3.07
C ASP A 16 14.96 -7.96 -1.76
N PHE A 17 15.54 -9.16 -1.87
CA PHE A 17 16.01 -9.93 -0.70
C PHE A 17 17.26 -9.34 -0.05
N ASP A 18 18.07 -8.62 -0.80
CA ASP A 18 19.31 -8.01 -0.30
C ASP A 18 18.97 -6.79 0.57
N ALA A 19 18.09 -5.91 0.07
CA ALA A 19 17.60 -4.76 0.82
C ALA A 19 16.35 -5.06 1.69
N ARG A 20 15.87 -6.31 1.70
CA ARG A 20 14.70 -6.79 2.46
C ARG A 20 13.47 -5.90 2.32
N ARG A 21 13.12 -5.56 1.09
CA ARG A 21 11.99 -4.69 0.78
C ARG A 21 11.22 -5.15 -0.44
N LEU A 22 9.95 -4.78 -0.46
CA LEU A 22 9.11 -4.80 -1.65
C LEU A 22 9.15 -3.40 -2.25
N VAL A 23 9.29 -3.31 -3.57
CA VAL A 23 9.21 -2.05 -4.32
C VAL A 23 8.23 -2.23 -5.46
N GLY A 24 7.31 -1.30 -5.67
CA GLY A 24 6.36 -1.45 -6.77
C GLY A 24 5.17 -0.52 -6.71
N THR A 25 4.05 -1.00 -7.27
CA THR A 25 2.82 -0.23 -7.42
C THR A 25 1.59 -0.99 -6.94
N ALA A 26 0.69 -0.28 -6.27
CA ALA A 26 -0.68 -0.71 -6.01
C ALA A 26 -1.63 0.20 -6.79
N GLU A 27 -2.35 -0.35 -7.77
CA GLU A 27 -3.41 0.34 -8.50
C GLU A 27 -4.77 -0.21 -8.12
N TYR A 28 -5.65 0.70 -7.72
CA TYR A 28 -7.00 0.41 -7.27
C TYR A 28 -8.02 0.87 -8.31
N SER A 29 -8.97 -0.01 -8.63
CA SER A 29 -10.21 0.38 -9.31
C SER A 29 -11.25 0.82 -8.28
N LEU A 30 -11.91 1.93 -8.57
CA LEU A 30 -12.80 2.63 -7.64
C LEU A 30 -14.22 2.77 -8.21
N GLU A 31 -15.21 2.73 -7.32
CA GLU A 31 -16.56 3.22 -7.56
C GLU A 31 -16.91 4.27 -6.51
N LEU A 32 -17.29 5.47 -6.96
CA LEU A 32 -17.68 6.58 -6.09
C LEU A 32 -19.19 6.58 -5.88
N LYS A 33 -19.64 6.53 -4.63
CA LYS A 33 -21.08 6.48 -4.28
C LYS A 33 -21.78 7.81 -4.51
N ASN A 34 -21.05 8.92 -4.47
CA ASN A 34 -21.58 10.25 -4.74
C ASN A 34 -20.51 11.16 -5.39
N LYS A 35 -20.96 12.30 -5.94
CA LYS A 35 -20.10 13.25 -6.66
C LYS A 35 -19.36 14.25 -5.77
N ASP A 36 -19.57 14.18 -4.46
CA ASP A 36 -18.98 15.10 -3.48
C ASP A 36 -17.67 14.57 -2.93
N VAL A 37 -17.29 13.32 -3.24
CA VAL A 37 -15.98 12.77 -2.92
C VAL A 37 -14.89 13.59 -3.63
N ARG A 38 -13.93 14.08 -2.83
CA ARG A 38 -12.78 14.86 -3.31
C ARG A 38 -11.44 14.17 -3.07
N SER A 39 -11.41 13.06 -2.35
CA SER A 39 -10.18 12.36 -2.03
C SER A 39 -10.41 10.88 -1.75
N VAL A 40 -9.40 10.09 -2.08
CA VAL A 40 -9.25 8.70 -1.63
C VAL A 40 -8.30 8.67 -0.44
N VAL A 41 -8.63 7.86 0.56
CA VAL A 41 -7.80 7.67 1.75
C VAL A 41 -7.40 6.21 1.84
N LEU A 42 -6.09 5.96 1.89
CA LEU A 42 -5.49 4.64 2.03
C LEU A 42 -4.77 4.53 3.38
N ASP A 43 -4.87 3.37 4.03
CA ASP A 43 -4.11 3.02 5.22
C ASP A 43 -2.67 2.69 4.85
N THR A 44 -1.70 3.31 5.53
CA THR A 44 -0.28 2.97 5.39
C THR A 44 0.38 2.87 6.76
N HIS A 45 1.40 2.01 6.89
CA HIS A 45 2.21 1.95 8.10
C HIS A 45 3.65 1.61 7.73
N HIS A 46 4.59 2.52 8.01
CA HIS A 46 5.99 2.38 7.64
C HIS A 46 6.23 2.05 6.15
N LEU A 47 5.43 2.66 5.26
CA LEU A 47 5.64 2.62 3.81
C LEU A 47 6.30 3.92 3.33
N SER A 48 7.24 3.80 2.40
CA SER A 48 7.81 4.94 1.68
C SER A 48 7.03 5.16 0.39
N VAL A 49 6.16 6.15 0.35
CA VAL A 49 5.37 6.53 -0.85
C VAL A 49 6.16 7.54 -1.67
N SER A 50 6.36 7.27 -2.96
CA SER A 50 7.15 8.12 -3.86
C SER A 50 6.32 8.86 -4.91
N ARG A 51 5.18 8.30 -5.33
CA ARG A 51 4.30 8.90 -6.36
C ARG A 51 2.87 8.39 -6.21
N ALA A 52 1.91 9.24 -6.55
CA ALA A 52 0.53 8.86 -6.76
C ALA A 52 0.05 9.33 -8.14
N SER A 53 -0.90 8.61 -8.72
CA SER A 53 -1.58 9.02 -9.94
C SER A 53 -3.06 8.66 -9.90
N VAL A 54 -3.90 9.50 -10.51
CA VAL A 54 -5.34 9.29 -10.69
C VAL A 54 -5.61 9.17 -12.18
N ASP A 55 -6.23 8.08 -12.62
CA ASP A 55 -6.52 7.83 -14.04
C ASP A 55 -5.29 7.99 -14.96
N GLY A 56 -4.14 7.52 -14.47
CA GLY A 56 -2.86 7.58 -15.16
C GLY A 56 -2.19 8.95 -15.19
N GLN A 57 -2.80 9.98 -14.60
CA GLN A 57 -2.22 11.32 -14.46
C GLN A 57 -1.62 11.53 -13.07
N ASP A 58 -0.49 12.22 -13.01
CA ASP A 58 0.18 12.49 -11.73
C ASP A 58 -0.70 13.32 -10.80
N ALA A 59 -0.73 12.90 -9.54
CA ALA A 59 -1.52 13.52 -8.50
C ALA A 59 -0.65 13.82 -7.29
N ALA A 60 -0.96 14.94 -6.63
CA ALA A 60 -0.42 15.21 -5.31
C ALA A 60 -0.93 14.14 -4.31
N PHE A 61 -0.18 13.94 -3.24
CA PHE A 61 -0.62 13.13 -2.12
C PHE A 61 -0.12 13.75 -0.82
N GLU A 62 -0.80 13.43 0.27
CA GLU A 62 -0.41 13.82 1.62
C GLU A 62 -0.38 12.59 2.52
N LEU A 63 0.67 12.47 3.31
CA LEU A 63 0.74 11.52 4.42
C LEU A 63 0.44 12.28 5.72
N LEU A 64 -0.75 12.05 6.27
CA LEU A 64 -1.19 12.68 7.52
C LEU A 64 -0.32 12.25 8.71
N PRO A 65 -0.40 12.94 9.87
CA PRO A 65 0.32 12.54 11.08
C PRO A 65 0.10 11.07 11.43
N GLU A 66 1.17 10.44 11.90
CA GLU A 66 1.19 9.01 12.23
C GLU A 66 0.55 8.74 13.59
N HIS A 67 -0.31 7.74 13.61
CA HIS A 67 -0.86 7.15 14.81
C HIS A 67 -0.10 5.86 15.12
N GLU A 68 0.32 5.70 16.37
CA GLU A 68 1.17 4.58 16.84
C GLU A 68 0.66 3.19 16.42
N VAL A 69 -0.66 2.95 16.49
CA VAL A 69 -1.26 1.65 16.15
C VAL A 69 -1.73 1.55 14.70
N PHE A 70 -2.23 2.64 14.11
CA PHE A 70 -2.93 2.59 12.82
C PHE A 70 -2.04 3.01 11.65
N GLY A 71 -0.85 3.52 11.94
CA GLY A 71 0.01 4.18 10.97
C GLY A 71 -0.55 5.53 10.55
N ARG A 72 -0.40 5.87 9.27
CA ARG A 72 -0.78 7.17 8.72
C ARG A 72 -1.69 7.02 7.51
N ALA A 73 -2.64 7.94 7.41
CA ALA A 73 -3.52 8.03 6.26
C ALA A 73 -2.77 8.66 5.07
N LEU A 74 -2.79 7.97 3.93
CA LEU A 74 -2.38 8.49 2.64
C LEU A 74 -3.60 9.08 1.93
N VAL A 75 -3.62 10.39 1.77
CA VAL A 75 -4.72 11.15 1.15
C VAL A 75 -4.32 11.53 -0.26
N ILE A 76 -5.14 11.17 -1.24
CA ILE A 76 -4.93 11.46 -2.66
C ILE A 76 -6.16 12.20 -3.17
N PRO A 77 -6.06 13.49 -3.59
CA PRO A 77 -7.17 14.22 -4.18
C PRO A 77 -7.63 13.55 -5.48
N ILE A 78 -8.95 13.50 -5.69
CA ILE A 78 -9.57 12.93 -6.89
C ILE A 78 -10.70 13.83 -7.40
N THR A 79 -11.08 13.62 -8.66
CA THR A 79 -12.30 14.18 -9.24
C THR A 79 -13.50 13.25 -9.03
N ALA A 80 -14.71 13.77 -9.23
CA ALA A 80 -15.96 13.03 -9.03
C ALA A 80 -16.20 11.89 -10.03
N ASP A 81 -15.35 11.77 -11.05
CA ASP A 81 -15.37 10.75 -12.09
C ASP A 81 -14.14 9.84 -12.06
N ALA A 82 -13.29 9.97 -11.04
CA ALA A 82 -12.07 9.18 -10.89
C ALA A 82 -12.39 7.68 -10.84
N LYS A 83 -11.66 6.91 -11.65
CA LYS A 83 -11.86 5.45 -11.77
C LYS A 83 -10.74 4.65 -11.14
N THR A 84 -9.53 5.21 -11.14
CA THR A 84 -8.35 4.51 -10.68
C THR A 84 -7.45 5.41 -9.85
N VAL A 85 -6.82 4.81 -8.83
CA VAL A 85 -5.74 5.43 -8.06
C VAL A 85 -4.57 4.45 -8.02
N LYS A 86 -3.38 4.90 -8.43
CA LYS A 86 -2.14 4.13 -8.37
C LYS A 86 -1.15 4.80 -7.45
N VAL A 87 -0.51 4.00 -6.61
CA VAL A 87 0.52 4.43 -5.65
C VAL A 87 1.81 3.68 -5.94
N HIS A 88 2.90 4.42 -6.14
CA HIS A 88 4.26 3.88 -6.16
C HIS A 88 4.85 3.96 -4.77
N TYR A 89 5.37 2.84 -4.27
CA TYR A 89 5.85 2.77 -2.90
C TYR A 89 6.92 1.69 -2.72
N ALA A 90 7.58 1.74 -1.56
CA ALA A 90 8.42 0.66 -1.05
C ALA A 90 8.08 0.36 0.41
N THR A 91 8.26 -0.89 0.83
CA THR A 91 8.27 -1.24 2.26
C THR A 91 9.58 -0.80 2.90
N THR A 92 9.59 -0.69 4.22
CA THR A 92 10.79 -0.30 4.97
C THR A 92 11.17 -1.37 5.98
N ASP A 93 12.31 -1.22 6.66
CA ASP A 93 12.72 -2.12 7.73
C ASP A 93 11.71 -2.16 8.91
N ALA A 94 10.86 -1.14 9.04
CA ALA A 94 9.82 -1.08 10.05
C ALA A 94 8.46 -1.68 9.58
N SER A 95 8.37 -2.17 8.33
CA SER A 95 7.17 -2.83 7.82
C SER A 95 6.90 -4.16 8.54
N SER A 96 5.92 -4.15 9.43
CA SER A 96 5.63 -5.27 10.35
C SER A 96 4.96 -6.50 9.72
N GLY A 97 4.38 -6.37 8.53
CA GLY A 97 3.66 -7.46 7.87
C GLY A 97 4.54 -8.44 7.10
N LEU A 98 5.86 -8.24 7.08
CA LEU A 98 6.81 -9.05 6.32
C LEU A 98 7.78 -9.78 7.25
N GLN A 99 8.00 -11.07 6.98
CA GLN A 99 9.06 -11.84 7.62
C GLN A 99 10.06 -12.32 6.59
N TRP A 100 11.27 -11.78 6.68
CA TRP A 100 12.40 -12.16 5.84
C TRP A 100 13.26 -13.20 6.57
N LEU A 101 13.55 -14.31 5.91
CA LEU A 101 14.41 -15.37 6.40
C LEU A 101 15.64 -15.50 5.50
N ALA A 102 16.83 -15.39 6.12
CA ALA A 102 18.07 -15.75 5.46
C ALA A 102 18.08 -17.24 5.12
N LYS A 103 18.88 -17.65 4.13
CA LYS A 103 18.91 -19.05 3.67
C LYS A 103 19.20 -20.03 4.80
N GLU A 104 20.03 -19.64 5.77
CA GLU A 104 20.40 -20.46 6.93
C GLU A 104 19.21 -20.76 7.85
N LEU A 105 18.12 -20.01 7.77
CA LEU A 105 16.89 -20.21 8.53
C LEU A 105 15.84 -21.05 7.77
N THR A 106 16.06 -21.33 6.48
CA THR A 106 15.16 -22.17 5.69
C THR A 106 15.51 -23.65 5.84
N ALA A 107 14.59 -24.55 5.50
CA ALA A 107 14.85 -25.99 5.58
C ALA A 107 15.96 -26.43 4.59
N GLY A 108 15.98 -25.84 3.39
CA GLY A 108 16.93 -26.19 2.34
C GLY A 108 18.32 -25.58 2.48
N LYS A 109 18.49 -24.52 3.28
CA LYS A 109 19.78 -23.81 3.49
C LYS A 109 20.39 -23.15 2.24
N THR A 110 19.73 -23.21 1.09
CA THR A 110 20.25 -22.74 -0.20
C THR A 110 19.67 -21.39 -0.64
N HIS A 111 18.41 -21.10 -0.33
CA HIS A 111 17.72 -19.88 -0.74
C HIS A 111 17.05 -19.18 0.43
N PRO A 112 16.94 -17.83 0.41
CA PRO A 112 16.16 -17.08 1.38
C PRO A 112 14.66 -17.31 1.18
N TYR A 113 13.86 -16.86 2.15
CA TYR A 113 12.41 -17.00 2.11
C TYR A 113 11.72 -15.74 2.63
N LEU A 114 10.58 -15.40 2.04
CA LEU A 114 9.72 -14.30 2.46
C LEU A 114 8.30 -14.84 2.64
N PHE A 115 7.66 -14.46 3.74
CA PHE A 115 6.21 -14.62 3.89
C PHE A 115 5.59 -13.40 4.55
N THR A 116 4.27 -13.29 4.40
CA THR A 116 3.47 -12.19 4.93
C THR A 116 2.58 -12.65 6.07
N GLN A 117 2.37 -11.81 7.08
CA GLN A 117 1.34 -12.00 8.11
C GLN A 117 0.50 -10.72 8.21
N CYS A 118 -0.67 -10.73 7.56
CA CYS A 118 -1.50 -9.53 7.43
C CYS A 118 -2.44 -9.30 8.62
N GLN A 119 -2.93 -10.36 9.27
CA GLN A 119 -3.89 -10.23 10.36
C GLN A 119 -3.18 -9.70 11.63
N ALA A 120 -3.77 -8.74 12.37
CA ALA A 120 -5.10 -8.15 12.17
C ALA A 120 -5.14 -7.00 11.16
N ILE A 121 -4.14 -6.11 11.17
CA ILE A 121 -4.14 -4.88 10.37
C ILE A 121 -2.81 -4.61 9.66
N HIS A 122 -1.88 -5.58 9.60
CA HIS A 122 -0.53 -5.41 9.07
C HIS A 122 -0.45 -5.31 7.56
N ALA A 123 -1.53 -5.61 6.81
CA ALA A 123 -1.57 -5.44 5.36
C ALA A 123 -1.15 -4.02 4.93
N ARG A 124 -1.52 -3.00 5.72
CA ARG A 124 -1.15 -1.58 5.49
C ARG A 124 0.36 -1.30 5.55
N SER A 125 1.15 -2.23 6.07
CA SER A 125 2.62 -2.16 6.09
C SER A 125 3.29 -2.93 4.94
N ILE A 126 2.49 -3.58 4.09
CA ILE A 126 2.91 -4.34 2.91
C ILE A 126 2.44 -3.64 1.64
N VAL A 127 1.20 -3.13 1.66
CA VAL A 127 0.54 -2.45 0.55
C VAL A 127 -0.35 -1.33 1.10
N PRO A 128 -0.37 -0.12 0.50
CA PRO A 128 -1.28 0.96 0.93
C PRO A 128 -2.73 0.48 0.82
N GLY A 129 -3.39 0.15 1.93
CA GLY A 129 -4.64 -0.61 1.93
C GLY A 129 -5.88 0.29 1.86
N ALA A 130 -6.95 -0.21 1.23
CA ALA A 130 -8.26 0.41 1.35
C ALA A 130 -8.72 0.41 2.82
N ARG A 131 -9.26 1.54 3.29
CA ARG A 131 -9.92 1.59 4.59
C ARG A 131 -11.17 0.70 4.52
N ALA A 132 -11.23 -0.32 5.37
CA ALA A 132 -12.39 -1.21 5.51
C ALA A 132 -13.48 -0.61 6.41
#